data_AF-A0A3P7F705-F1
#
_entry.id   AF-A0A3P7F705-F1
#
_cell.length_a   1.000
_cell.length_b   1.000
_cell.length_c   1.000
_cell.angle_alpha   90.00
_cell.angle_beta   90.00
_cell.angle_gamma   90.00
#
_symmetry.space_group_name_H-M   'P 1'
#
loop_
_entity.id
_entity.type
_entity.pdbx_description
1 polymer ?
#
loop_
_entity_poly.entity_id
_entity_poly.type
_entity_poly.pdbx_seq_one_letter_code
_entity_poly.pdbx_strand_id
1 'polypeptide(L)'
;MDCDFAIVVEDIKIWKVLHNAADEDNFQGNLRRLDEWSRRWLLPVNSNKCTLLRLGNKTQVTDMRRNYMNGIPFRAAETKKGLGV
;
A
#
# COMPACT_ATOMS: atom_id res chain seq x y z
N MET A 1 -3.65 11.18 -8.26
CA MET A 1 -4.00 10.03 -7.40
C MET A 1 -4.70 10.58 -6.17
N ASP A 2 -5.56 9.79 -5.53
CA ASP A 2 -6.32 10.22 -4.34
C ASP A 2 -5.76 9.51 -3.09
N CYS A 3 -4.52 9.85 -2.78
CA CYS A 3 -3.70 9.27 -1.72
C CYS A 3 -2.47 10.16 -1.51
N ASP A 4 -1.89 10.07 -0.33
CA ASP A 4 -0.60 10.69 -0.06
C ASP A 4 0.54 9.79 -0.54
N PHE A 5 1.67 10.39 -0.88
CA PHE A 5 2.86 9.67 -1.29
C PHE A 5 4.15 10.40 -0.89
N ALA A 6 5.22 9.62 -0.78
CA ALA A 6 6.58 10.10 -0.67
C ALA A 6 7.48 9.24 -1.55
N ILE A 7 8.38 9.88 -2.28
CA ILE A 7 9.43 9.23 -3.07
C ILE A 7 10.75 9.56 -2.41
N VAL A 8 11.51 8.52 -2.08
CA VAL A 8 12.93 8.62 -1.73
C VAL A 8 13.72 7.86 -2.79
N VAL A 9 15.05 7.97 -2.77
CA VAL A 9 15.93 7.49 -3.86
C VAL A 9 15.57 6.08 -4.35
N GLU A 10 15.35 5.13 -3.42
CA GLU A 10 15.10 3.73 -3.76
C GLU A 10 13.67 3.25 -3.44
N ASP A 11 12.88 4.03 -2.70
CA ASP A 11 11.58 3.59 -2.20
C ASP A 11 10.47 4.60 -2.52
N ILE A 12 9.27 4.06 -2.73
CA ILE A 12 8.04 4.84 -2.83
C ILE A 12 7.11 4.37 -1.70
N LYS A 13 6.61 5.32 -0.93
CA LYS A 13 5.55 5.09 0.05
C LYS A 13 4.28 5.75 -0.43
N ILE A 14 3.18 5.03 -0.36
CA ILE A 14 1.83 5.49 -0.71
C ILE A 14 0.87 5.07 0.41
N TRP A 15 0.04 5.99 0.88
CA TRP A 15 -0.88 5.71 1.97
C TRP A 15 -2.18 6.50 1.84
N LYS A 16 -3.23 6.01 2.50
CA LYS A 16 -4.54 6.64 2.58
C LYS A 16 -5.20 6.23 3.90
N VAL A 17 -5.92 7.16 4.52
CA VAL A 17 -6.83 6.83 5.64
C VAL A 17 -8.06 6.14 5.05
N LEU A 18 -8.38 4.95 5.56
CA LEU A 18 -9.52 4.16 5.09
C LEU A 18 -10.68 4.31 6.10
N HIS A 19 -11.79 4.88 5.66
CA HIS A 19 -13.02 4.99 6.46
C HIS A 19 -14.05 3.92 6.10
N ASN A 20 -14.03 3.44 4.86
CA ASN A 20 -14.97 2.45 4.35
C ASN A 20 -14.36 1.61 3.21
N ALA A 21 -15.12 0.64 2.70
CA ALA A 21 -14.67 -0.23 1.61
C ALA A 21 -14.39 0.50 0.29
N ALA A 22 -15.11 1.61 0.01
CA ALA A 22 -14.85 2.39 -1.20
C ALA A 22 -13.49 3.09 -1.15
N ASP A 23 -13.00 3.47 0.03
CA ASP A 23 -11.64 3.99 0.20
C ASP A 23 -10.58 2.93 -0.11
N GLU A 24 -10.83 1.68 0.25
CA GLU A 24 -9.94 0.55 -0.04
C GLU A 24 -9.90 0.24 -1.54
N ASP A 25 -11.05 0.30 -2.22
CA ASP A 25 -11.14 0.16 -3.67
C ASP A 25 -10.45 1.33 -4.40
N ASN A 26 -10.62 2.55 -3.90
CA ASN A 26 -9.91 3.73 -4.41
C ASN A 26 -8.39 3.59 -4.22
N PHE A 27 -7.95 3.09 -3.06
CA PHE A 27 -6.53 2.84 -2.78
C PHE A 27 -5.95 1.78 -3.74
N GLN A 28 -6.68 0.69 -4.00
CA GLN A 28 -6.30 -0.30 -5.02
C GLN A 28 -6.19 0.32 -6.42
N GLY A 29 -7.07 1.25 -6.76
CA GLY A 29 -6.99 2.03 -8.00
C GLY A 29 -5.74 2.91 -8.07
N ASN A 30 -5.31 3.52 -6.96
CA ASN A 30 -4.07 4.29 -6.90
C ASN A 30 -2.83 3.39 -7.06
N LEU A 31 -2.83 2.19 -6.47
CA LEU A 31 -1.76 1.20 -6.67
C LEU A 31 -1.60 0.78 -8.14
N ARG A 32 -2.72 0.59 -8.86
CA ARG A 32 -2.69 0.31 -10.30
C ARG A 32 -2.08 1.46 -11.10
N ARG A 33 -2.49 2.70 -10.80
CA ARG A 33 -1.94 3.90 -11.45
C ARG A 33 -0.45 4.08 -11.16
N LEU A 34 0.00 3.75 -9.95
CA LEU A 34 1.42 3.77 -9.59
C LEU A 34 2.21 2.77 -10.43
N ASP A 35 1.73 1.53 -10.56
CA ASP A 35 2.37 0.50 -11.40
C ASP A 35 2.43 0.91 -12.88
N GLU A 36 1.33 1.44 -13.44
CA GLU A 36 1.30 1.96 -14.80
C GLU A 36 2.30 3.11 -15.00
N TRP A 37 2.35 4.06 -14.07
CA TRP A 37 3.32 5.16 -14.08
C TRP A 37 4.74 4.62 -14.02
N SER A 38 5.03 3.73 -13.08
CA SER A 38 6.38 3.21 -12.85
C SER A 38 6.93 2.49 -14.09
N ARG A 39 6.10 1.70 -14.78
CA ARG A 39 6.48 1.05 -16.05
C ARG A 39 6.69 2.06 -17.17
N ARG A 40 5.82 3.06 -17.29
CA ARG A 40 5.94 4.12 -18.31
C ARG A 40 7.26 4.89 -18.20
N TRP A 41 7.76 5.05 -16.98
CA TRP A 41 9.02 5.75 -16.70
C TRP A 41 10.23 4.83 -16.56
N LEU A 42 10.11 3.54 -16.90
CA LEU A 42 11.18 2.54 -16.78
C LEU A 42 11.72 2.38 -15.34
N LEU A 43 10.86 2.62 -14.36
CA LEU A 43 11.11 2.46 -12.92
C LEU A 43 10.16 1.38 -12.34
N PRO A 44 10.24 0.11 -12.79
CA PRO A 44 9.33 -0.92 -12.34
C PRO A 44 9.43 -1.15 -10.83
N VAL A 45 8.30 -1.08 -10.13
CA VAL A 45 8.26 -1.40 -8.69
C VAL A 45 8.50 -2.90 -8.51
N ASN A 46 9.40 -3.26 -7.59
CA ASN A 46 9.61 -4.64 -7.23
C ASN A 46 8.52 -5.12 -6.24
N SER A 47 7.38 -5.60 -6.76
CA SER A 47 6.25 -6.05 -5.94
C SER A 47 6.63 -7.09 -4.87
N ASN A 48 7.67 -7.89 -5.09
CA ASN A 48 8.13 -8.90 -4.12
C ASN A 48 8.80 -8.29 -2.88
N LYS A 49 9.31 -7.07 -2.99
CA LYS A 49 9.91 -6.30 -1.88
C LYS A 49 8.91 -5.36 -1.21
N CYS A 50 7.75 -5.13 -1.82
CA CYS A 50 6.73 -4.27 -1.25
C CYS A 50 6.01 -4.93 -0.07
N THR A 51 5.68 -4.11 0.92
CA THR A 51 5.00 -4.53 2.14
C THR A 51 3.80 -3.62 2.39
N LEU A 52 2.66 -4.21 2.73
CA LEU A 52 1.47 -3.46 3.14
C LEU A 52 1.48 -3.29 4.66
N LEU A 53 1.38 -2.05 5.11
CA LEU A 53 1.22 -1.69 6.50
C LEU A 53 -0.19 -1.13 6.72
N ARG A 54 -1.00 -1.80 7.56
CA ARG A 54 -2.29 -1.27 8.01
C ARG A 54 -2.13 -0.81 9.45
N LEU A 55 -2.36 0.49 9.68
CA LEU A 55 -2.30 1.11 11.01
C LEU A 55 -3.73 1.43 11.46
N GLY A 56 -4.11 1.03 12.67
CA GLY A 56 -5.45 1.27 13.21
C GLY A 56 -5.99 0.09 14.02
N ASN A 57 -7.23 0.21 14.49
CA ASN A 57 -7.86 -0.81 15.32
C ASN A 57 -8.35 -1.99 14.47
N LYS A 58 -7.77 -3.18 14.66
CA LYS A 58 -8.05 -4.39 13.86
C LYS A 58 -9.52 -4.85 13.94
N THR A 59 -10.27 -4.42 14.95
CA THR A 59 -11.66 -4.84 15.22
C THR A 59 -12.72 -4.27 14.29
N GLN A 60 -12.41 -3.26 13.46
CA GLN A 60 -13.40 -2.66 12.53
C GLN A 60 -13.28 -3.14 11.07
N VAL A 61 -12.21 -3.85 10.71
CA VAL A 61 -12.01 -4.36 9.35
C VAL A 61 -12.24 -5.86 9.36
N THR A 62 -13.51 -6.26 9.43
CA THR A 62 -13.95 -7.66 9.51
C THR A 62 -13.68 -8.44 8.22
N ASP A 63 -13.26 -7.77 7.15
CA ASP A 63 -12.88 -8.39 5.88
C ASP A 63 -11.58 -7.75 5.39
N MET A 64 -10.45 -8.34 5.77
CA MET A 64 -9.12 -7.86 5.39
C MET A 64 -8.89 -8.14 3.91
N ARG A 65 -9.41 -7.27 3.03
CA ARG A 65 -9.13 -7.35 1.60
C ARG A 65 -7.62 -7.25 1.37
N ARG A 66 -7.13 -8.10 0.48
CA ARG A 66 -5.73 -8.07 0.05
C ARG A 66 -5.59 -6.97 -0.99
N ASN A 67 -4.57 -6.12 -0.84
CA ASN A 67 -4.16 -5.23 -1.90
C ASN A 67 -3.13 -5.91 -2.79
N TYR A 68 -3.13 -5.56 -4.07
CA TYR A 68 -2.32 -6.19 -5.11
C TYR A 68 -1.52 -5.15 -5.87
N MET A 69 -0.33 -5.53 -6.32
CA MET A 69 0.44 -4.79 -7.31
C MET A 69 0.89 -5.75 -8.41
N ASN A 70 0.48 -5.46 -9.64
CA ASN A 70 0.68 -6.35 -10.78
C ASN A 70 0.17 -7.79 -10.53
N GLY A 71 -1.00 -7.94 -9.90
CA GLY A 71 -1.57 -9.24 -9.54
C GLY A 71 -0.87 -9.98 -8.38
N ILE A 72 0.24 -9.46 -7.86
CA ILE A 72 0.93 -10.02 -6.70
C ILE A 72 0.33 -9.40 -5.43
N PRO A 73 -0.22 -10.20 -4.49
CA PRO A 73 -0.71 -9.67 -3.23
C PRO A 73 0.45 -9.18 -2.37
N PHE A 74 0.29 -8.02 -1.73
CA PHE A 74 1.30 -7.56 -0.79
C PHE A 74 1.38 -8.46 0.44
N ARG A 75 2.61 -8.62 0.96
CA ARG A 75 2.82 -9.21 2.28
C ARG A 75 2.36 -8.21 3.33
N ALA A 76 1.46 -8.62 4.20
CA ALA A 76 1.07 -7.82 5.35
C ALA A 76 2.20 -7.89 6.38
N ALA A 77 2.71 -6.76 6.84
CA ALA A 77 3.55 -6.70 8.02
C ALA A 77 2.70 -6.33 9.23
N GLU A 78 2.90 -7.06 10.33
CA GLU A 78 2.39 -6.63 11.62
C GLU A 78 3.36 -5.65 12.25
N THR A 79 2.85 -4.53 12.76
CA THR A 79 3.65 -3.64 13.61
C THR A 79 3.99 -4.37 14.90
N LYS A 80 5.23 -4.84 15.03
CA LYS A 80 5.84 -5.05 16.34
C LYS A 80 6.27 -3.69 16.85
N LYS A 81 5.62 -3.19 17.91
CA LYS A 81 6.00 -1.95 18.58
C LYS A 81 7.49 -2.08 18.94
N GLY A 82 8.36 -1.26 18.33
CA GLY A 82 9.75 -1.19 18.75
C GLY A 82 9.76 -0.87 20.24
N LEU A 83 10.48 -1.67 21.03
CA LEU A 83 10.72 -1.34 22.43
C LEU A 83 11.40 0.03 22.44
N GLY A 84 10.69 1.03 22.95
CA GLY A 84 11.21 2.39 23.04
C GLY A 84 12.58 2.36 23.69
N VAL A 85 13.55 2.97 23.02
CA VAL A 85 14.81 3.38 23.64
C VAL A 85 14.60 4.78 24.18
#